data_AF-A0A1L8Z8V0-F1
#
_entry.id   AF-A0A1L8Z8V0-F1
#
_cell.length_a   1.000
_cell.length_b   1.000
_cell.length_c   1.000
_cell.angle_alpha   90.00
_cell.angle_beta   90.00
_cell.angle_gamma   90.00
#
_symmetry.space_group_name_H-M   'P 1'
#
loop_
_entity.id
_entity.type
_entity.pdbx_description
1 polymer ?
#
loop_
_entity_poly.entity_id
_entity_poly.type
_entity_poly.pdbx_seq_one_letter_code
_entity_poly.pdbx_strand_id
1 'polypeptide(L)'
;METVSTNIAGVSQEQIYKEFLRLGMEQLIAKDLSKRYYHNELTYRDLENLEKQFDIKFDNLIFKIDTVEKNLNAKIDSIKNELNTKIDSLDAKIDNVEKNLNAKIDSIKNELNTKIDNVEKNLNLKVDSLDTKIDTVEKNLNAKIDNVEKNLMSLSEMLKWVLGIMGAMSITMIAGLIFAFISK
;
A
#
# COMPACT_ATOMS: atom_id res chain seq x y z
N MET A 1 -35.12 48.66 60.84
CA MET A 1 -33.84 49.29 60.46
C MET A 1 -34.14 50.73 60.11
N GLU A 2 -33.70 51.65 60.95
CA GLU A 2 -33.92 53.09 60.80
C GLU A 2 -33.19 53.62 59.57
N THR A 3 -33.89 54.39 58.74
CA THR A 3 -33.29 55.19 57.69
C THR A 3 -32.51 56.34 58.33
N VAL A 4 -31.20 56.18 58.45
CA VAL A 4 -30.31 57.28 58.86
C VAL A 4 -30.26 58.27 57.70
N SER A 5 -31.08 59.32 57.81
CA SER A 5 -30.98 60.49 56.93
C SER A 5 -29.67 61.20 57.25
N THR A 6 -28.60 60.86 56.53
CA THR A 6 -27.34 61.60 56.61
C THR A 6 -27.58 62.96 56.00
N ASN A 7 -27.90 63.94 56.85
CA ASN A 7 -27.85 65.34 56.51
C ASN A 7 -26.37 65.70 56.34
N ILE A 8 -25.80 65.37 55.18
CA ILE A 8 -24.45 65.79 54.81
C ILE A 8 -24.57 67.29 54.56
N ALA A 9 -24.35 68.10 55.60
CA ALA A 9 -24.14 69.53 55.45
C ALA A 9 -22.85 69.71 54.65
N GLY A 10 -22.96 69.68 53.32
CA GLY A 10 -21.84 69.86 52.42
C GLY A 10 -21.17 71.20 52.70
N VAL A 11 -19.85 71.21 52.88
CA VAL A 11 -19.08 72.43 53.06
C VAL A 11 -19.24 73.28 51.79
N SER A 12 -19.82 74.47 51.90
CA SER A 12 -20.01 75.36 50.75
C SER A 12 -18.69 75.93 50.24
N GLN A 13 -18.62 76.29 48.95
CA GLN A 13 -17.44 76.94 48.36
C GLN A 13 -16.98 78.16 49.18
N GLU A 14 -17.92 78.94 49.70
CA GLU A 14 -17.65 80.12 50.52
C GLU A 14 -17.01 79.76 51.87
N GLN A 15 -17.42 78.65 52.48
CA GLN A 15 -16.79 78.15 53.71
C GLN A 15 -15.35 77.70 53.45
N ILE A 16 -15.10 77.01 52.33
CA ILE A 16 -13.74 76.61 51.91
C ILE A 16 -12.88 77.86 51.61
N TYR A 17 -13.45 78.85 50.90
CA TYR A 17 -12.77 80.11 50.57
C TYR A 17 -12.34 80.88 51.82
N LYS A 18 -13.25 81.08 52.77
CA LYS A 18 -12.95 81.77 54.04
C LYS A 18 -11.88 81.05 54.85
N GLU A 19 -11.90 79.72 54.84
CA GLU A 19 -10.90 78.92 55.54
C GLU A 19 -9.51 79.05 54.90
N PHE A 20 -9.42 79.09 53.58
CA PHE A 20 -8.16 79.37 52.89
C PHE A 20 -7.63 80.79 53.18
N LEU A 21 -8.49 81.81 53.24
CA LEU A 21 -8.07 83.15 53.68
C LEU A 21 -7.58 83.16 55.13
N ARG A 22 -8.26 82.42 56.02
CA ARG A 22 -7.88 82.30 57.44
C ARG A 22 -6.49 81.66 57.61
N LEU A 23 -6.13 80.75 56.71
CA LEU A 23 -4.81 80.12 56.65
C LEU A 23 -3.73 81.02 56.03
N GLY A 24 -4.05 82.27 55.68
CA GLY A 24 -3.10 83.25 55.14
C GLY A 24 -2.89 83.17 53.63
N MET A 25 -3.79 82.48 52.91
CA MET A 25 -3.72 82.35 51.45
C MET A 25 -4.19 83.64 50.77
N GLU A 26 -3.52 84.04 49.68
CA GLU A 26 -3.87 85.24 48.91
C GLU A 26 -5.28 85.13 48.30
N GLN A 27 -6.01 86.24 48.17
CA GLN A 27 -7.45 86.22 47.83
C GLN A 27 -7.76 85.55 46.48
N LEU A 28 -6.98 85.83 45.45
CA LEU A 28 -7.19 85.23 44.12
C LEU A 28 -6.90 83.73 44.15
N ILE A 29 -5.82 83.34 44.84
CA ILE A 29 -5.41 81.93 45.01
C ILE A 29 -6.47 81.15 45.82
N ALA A 30 -6.94 81.71 46.94
CA ALA A 30 -7.98 81.09 47.77
C ALA A 30 -9.30 80.93 47.00
N LYS A 31 -9.66 81.92 46.17
CA LYS A 31 -10.88 81.87 45.35
C LYS A 31 -10.81 80.80 44.27
N ASP A 32 -9.66 80.66 43.61
CA ASP A 32 -9.43 79.63 42.60
C ASP A 32 -9.42 78.22 43.22
N LEU A 33 -8.68 78.02 44.32
CA LEU A 33 -8.60 76.72 45.00
C LEU A 33 -9.93 76.29 45.64
N SER A 34 -10.66 77.20 46.27
CA SER A 34 -11.96 76.86 46.88
C SER A 34 -12.97 76.40 45.84
N LYS A 35 -12.97 77.01 44.65
CA LYS A 35 -13.79 76.57 43.53
C LYS A 35 -13.40 75.17 43.06
N ARG A 36 -12.10 74.95 42.82
CA ARG A 36 -11.56 73.64 42.39
C ARG A 36 -11.84 72.52 43.40
N TYR A 37 -11.73 72.83 44.69
CA TYR A 37 -11.95 71.87 45.78
C TYR A 37 -13.45 71.57 45.96
N TYR A 38 -14.31 72.60 45.91
CA TYR A 38 -15.76 72.41 46.02
C TYR A 38 -16.34 71.60 44.84
N HIS A 39 -15.78 71.77 43.65
CA HIS A 39 -16.22 71.06 42.43
C HIS A 39 -15.42 69.79 42.15
N ASN A 40 -14.46 69.40 43.00
CA ASN A 40 -13.56 68.26 42.78
C ASN A 40 -12.90 68.24 41.38
N GLU A 41 -12.60 69.41 40.80
CA GLU A 41 -12.13 69.54 39.41
C GLU A 41 -10.80 68.81 39.16
N LEU A 42 -10.00 68.60 40.21
CA LEU A 42 -8.75 67.84 40.15
C LEU A 42 -9.01 66.34 40.02
N THR A 43 -9.92 65.80 40.83
CA THR A 43 -10.30 64.38 40.85
C THR A 43 -10.92 63.93 39.55
N TYR A 44 -11.81 64.73 38.96
CA TYR A 44 -12.42 64.41 37.66
C TYR A 44 -11.39 64.34 36.53
N ARG A 45 -10.39 65.21 36.56
CA ARG A 45 -9.31 65.23 35.56
C ARG A 45 -8.41 64.00 35.66
N ASP A 46 -8.10 63.56 36.87
CA ASP A 46 -7.29 62.35 37.08
C ASP A 46 -8.04 61.09 36.63
N LEU A 47 -9.36 61.02 36.86
CA LEU A 47 -10.22 59.94 36.36
C LEU A 47 -10.29 59.93 34.83
N GLU A 48 -10.47 61.09 34.19
CA GLU A 48 -10.47 61.21 32.73
C GLU A 48 -9.12 60.78 32.12
N ASN A 49 -8.01 61.15 32.76
CA ASN A 49 -6.68 60.72 32.34
C ASN A 49 -6.49 59.20 32.49
N LEU A 50 -7.04 58.61 33.56
CA LEU A 50 -6.98 57.17 33.80
C LEU A 50 -7.81 56.40 32.76
N GLU A 51 -9.02 56.87 32.47
CA GLU A 51 -9.90 56.34 31.42
C GLU A 51 -9.19 56.34 30.06
N LYS A 52 -8.63 57.49 29.66
CA LYS A 52 -7.83 57.60 28.42
C LYS A 52 -6.65 56.63 28.40
N GLN A 53 -5.94 56.44 29.51
CA GLN A 53 -4.84 55.47 29.57
C GLN A 53 -5.33 54.02 29.45
N PHE A 54 -6.49 53.69 30.00
CA PHE A 54 -7.09 52.37 29.86
C PHE A 54 -7.52 52.11 28.42
N ASP A 55 -8.19 53.06 27.78
CA ASP A 55 -8.61 52.95 26.37
C ASP A 55 -7.40 52.70 25.47
N ILE A 56 -6.33 53.49 25.61
CA ILE A 56 -5.09 53.31 24.84
C ILE A 56 -4.48 51.92 25.06
N LYS A 57 -4.47 51.43 26.30
CA LYS A 57 -3.95 50.09 26.61
C LYS A 57 -4.84 48.98 26.05
N PHE A 58 -6.15 49.19 26.06
CA PHE A 58 -7.13 48.24 25.55
C PHE A 58 -7.03 48.13 24.02
N ASP A 59 -6.95 49.27 23.32
CA ASP A 59 -6.71 49.32 21.88
C ASP A 59 -5.39 48.64 21.49
N ASN A 60 -4.32 48.87 22.27
CA ASN A 60 -3.04 48.19 22.06
C ASN A 60 -3.16 46.67 22.22
N LEU A 61 -3.96 46.21 23.19
CA LEU A 61 -4.18 44.78 23.42
C LEU A 61 -4.98 44.15 22.27
N ILE A 62 -6.06 44.81 21.82
CA ILE A 62 -6.84 44.38 20.64
C ILE A 62 -5.92 44.27 19.43
N PHE A 63 -5.13 45.31 19.15
CA PHE A 63 -4.20 45.31 18.03
C PHE A 63 -3.19 44.15 18.09
N LYS A 64 -2.66 43.83 19.28
CA LYS A 64 -1.77 42.68 19.48
C LYS A 64 -2.48 41.36 19.25
N ILE A 65 -3.72 41.21 19.71
CA ILE A 65 -4.55 40.02 19.48
C ILE A 65 -4.79 39.83 17.99
N ASP A 66 -5.25 40.87 17.28
CA ASP A 66 -5.50 40.82 15.83
C ASP A 66 -4.23 40.46 15.05
N THR A 67 -3.09 41.00 15.46
CA THR A 67 -1.78 40.69 14.86
C THR A 67 -1.41 39.23 15.08
N VAL A 68 -1.60 38.70 16.29
CA VAL A 68 -1.34 37.30 16.60
C VAL A 68 -2.28 36.38 15.82
N GLU A 69 -3.57 36.68 15.76
CA GLU A 69 -4.56 35.92 15.01
C GLU A 69 -4.19 35.85 13.52
N LYS A 70 -3.87 37.00 12.91
CA LYS A 70 -3.43 37.06 11.50
C LYS A 70 -2.19 36.22 11.26
N ASN A 71 -1.20 36.29 12.16
CA ASN A 71 0.03 35.50 12.04
C ASN A 71 -0.21 34.00 12.20
N LEU A 72 -1.12 33.59 13.09
CA LEU A 72 -1.50 32.19 13.27
C LEU A 72 -2.23 31.66 12.04
N ASN A 73 -3.19 32.40 11.51
CA ASN A 73 -3.91 32.03 10.29
C ASN A 73 -2.95 31.85 9.10
N ALA A 74 -2.02 32.80 8.91
CA ALA A 74 -1.01 32.68 7.85
C ALA A 74 -0.10 31.44 8.02
N LYS A 75 0.28 31.11 9.27
CA LYS A 75 1.06 29.89 9.56
C LYS A 75 0.26 28.62 9.30
N ILE A 76 -1.02 28.60 9.67
CA ILE A 76 -1.93 27.46 9.43
C ILE A 76 -2.08 27.23 7.92
N ASP A 77 -2.32 28.28 7.15
CA ASP A 77 -2.45 28.18 5.69
C ASP A 77 -1.14 27.69 5.04
N SER A 78 0.01 28.19 5.50
CA SER A 78 1.32 27.73 5.03
C SER A 78 1.53 26.24 5.30
N ILE A 79 1.22 25.77 6.53
CA ILE A 79 1.36 24.36 6.90
C ILE A 79 0.39 23.50 6.08
N LYS A 80 -0.85 23.94 5.90
CA LYS A 80 -1.85 23.23 5.08
C LYS A 80 -1.36 23.05 3.64
N ASN A 81 -0.80 24.09 3.04
CA ASN A 81 -0.28 24.02 1.68
C ASN A 81 0.95 23.10 1.57
N GLU A 82 1.86 23.14 2.56
CA GLU A 82 3.01 22.23 2.59
C GLU A 82 2.56 20.77 2.75
N LEU A 83 1.58 20.50 3.60
CA LEU A 83 1.02 19.17 3.79
C LEU A 83 0.34 18.65 2.52
N ASN A 84 -0.49 19.47 1.86
CA ASN A 84 -1.11 19.10 0.59
C ASN A 84 -0.05 18.76 -0.47
N THR A 85 0.99 19.59 -0.60
CA THR A 85 2.11 19.32 -1.52
C THR A 85 2.82 18.00 -1.22
N LYS A 86 3.01 17.67 0.07
CA LYS A 86 3.60 16.40 0.51
C LYS A 86 2.69 15.21 0.21
N ILE A 87 1.38 15.36 0.38
CA ILE A 87 0.38 14.33 0.04
C ILE A 87 0.40 14.07 -1.46
N ASP A 88 0.30 15.11 -2.30
CA ASP A 88 0.35 14.98 -3.77
C ASP A 88 1.66 14.29 -4.23
N SER A 89 2.79 14.62 -3.59
CA SER A 89 4.06 13.96 -3.87
C SER A 89 4.09 12.49 -3.45
N LEU A 90 3.39 12.11 -2.38
CA LEU A 90 3.29 10.72 -1.94
C LEU A 90 2.38 9.93 -2.87
N ASP A 91 1.25 10.49 -3.29
CA ASP A 91 0.34 9.86 -4.25
C ASP A 91 1.07 9.57 -5.58
N ALA A 92 1.81 10.55 -6.11
CA ALA A 92 2.62 10.33 -7.31
C ALA A 92 3.70 9.24 -7.15
N LYS A 93 4.28 9.09 -5.94
CA LYS A 93 5.23 8.01 -5.65
C LYS A 93 4.54 6.66 -5.59
N ILE A 94 3.35 6.59 -5.01
CA ILE A 94 2.53 5.38 -4.93
C ILE A 94 2.16 4.91 -6.34
N ASP A 95 1.64 5.82 -7.18
CA ASP A 95 1.30 5.52 -8.58
C ASP A 95 2.51 4.98 -9.37
N ASN A 96 3.68 5.57 -9.18
CA ASN A 96 4.90 5.11 -9.83
C ASN A 96 5.34 3.73 -9.31
N VAL A 97 5.19 3.45 -8.02
CA VAL A 97 5.46 2.11 -7.46
C VAL A 97 4.49 1.08 -8.04
N GLU A 98 3.20 1.39 -8.08
CA GLU A 98 2.17 0.51 -8.66
C GLU A 98 2.47 0.18 -10.12
N LYS A 99 2.76 1.20 -10.94
CA LYS A 99 3.13 1.02 -12.35
C LYS A 99 4.36 0.12 -12.51
N ASN A 100 5.38 0.33 -11.69
CA ASN A 100 6.61 -0.47 -11.74
C ASN A 100 6.38 -1.93 -11.30
N LEU A 101 5.52 -2.16 -10.30
CA LEU A 101 5.15 -3.50 -9.86
C LEU A 101 4.36 -4.23 -10.94
N ASN A 102 3.37 -3.58 -11.55
CA ASN A 102 2.59 -4.15 -12.65
C ASN A 102 3.50 -4.54 -13.83
N ALA A 103 4.42 -3.66 -14.24
CA ALA A 103 5.37 -3.96 -15.30
C ALA A 103 6.29 -5.15 -14.97
N LYS A 104 6.74 -5.27 -13.71
CA LYS A 104 7.53 -6.43 -13.27
C LYS A 104 6.72 -7.73 -13.27
N ILE A 105 5.47 -7.68 -12.83
CA ILE A 105 4.55 -8.82 -12.85
C ILE A 105 4.34 -9.31 -14.28
N ASP A 106 4.07 -8.39 -15.22
CA ASP A 106 3.89 -8.74 -16.63
C ASP A 106 5.15 -9.33 -17.25
N SER A 107 6.33 -8.77 -16.92
CA SER A 107 7.62 -9.32 -17.37
C SER A 107 7.84 -10.74 -16.86
N ILE A 108 7.59 -11.00 -15.57
CA ILE A 108 7.73 -12.34 -14.97
C ILE A 108 6.75 -13.32 -15.60
N LYS A 109 5.50 -12.90 -15.83
CA LYS A 109 4.47 -13.72 -16.48
C LYS A 109 4.90 -14.14 -17.88
N ASN A 110 5.43 -13.21 -18.67
CA ASN A 110 5.92 -13.51 -20.02
C ASN A 110 7.14 -14.44 -20.02
N GLU A 111 8.07 -14.25 -19.09
CA GLU A 111 9.22 -15.14 -18.93
C GLU A 111 8.80 -16.57 -18.54
N LEU A 112 7.84 -16.69 -17.61
CA LEU A 112 7.30 -17.98 -17.19
C LEU A 112 6.58 -18.69 -18.33
N ASN A 113 5.72 -17.98 -19.08
CA ASN A 113 5.06 -18.55 -20.26
C ASN A 113 6.09 -19.07 -21.27
N THR A 114 7.11 -18.27 -21.58
CA THR A 114 8.20 -18.68 -22.49
C THR A 114 8.93 -19.93 -21.99
N LYS A 115 9.20 -20.03 -20.68
CA LYS A 115 9.82 -21.21 -20.07
C LYS A 115 8.91 -22.44 -20.17
N ILE A 116 7.60 -22.28 -19.94
CA ILE A 116 6.62 -23.36 -20.06
C ILE A 116 6.57 -23.86 -21.51
N ASP A 117 6.43 -22.97 -22.49
CA ASP A 117 6.40 -23.33 -23.91
C ASP A 117 7.67 -24.10 -24.34
N ASN A 118 8.83 -23.67 -23.86
CA ASN A 118 10.09 -24.35 -24.13
C ASN A 118 10.16 -25.75 -23.48
N VAL A 119 9.65 -25.91 -22.26
CA VAL A 119 9.58 -27.21 -21.60
C VAL A 119 8.63 -28.14 -22.35
N GLU A 120 7.44 -27.65 -22.73
CA GLU A 120 6.45 -28.42 -23.50
C GLU A 120 7.04 -28.89 -24.83
N LYS A 121 7.67 -27.99 -25.60
CA LYS A 121 8.34 -28.35 -26.86
C LYS A 121 9.41 -29.42 -26.67
N ASN A 122 10.25 -29.28 -25.63
CA ASN A 122 11.30 -30.25 -25.35
C ASN A 122 10.76 -31.61 -24.92
N LEU A 123 9.64 -31.64 -24.19
CA LEU A 123 8.96 -32.89 -23.82
C LEU A 123 8.38 -33.56 -25.06
N ASN A 124 7.69 -32.82 -25.94
CA ASN A 124 7.14 -33.36 -27.18
C ASN A 124 8.24 -33.97 -28.06
N LEU A 125 9.38 -33.29 -28.24
CA LEU A 125 10.51 -33.84 -28.98
C LEU A 125 11.07 -35.14 -28.37
N LYS A 126 11.07 -35.25 -27.04
CA LYS A 126 11.50 -36.48 -26.36
C LYS A 126 10.49 -37.61 -26.55
N VAL A 127 9.19 -37.31 -26.54
CA VAL A 127 8.12 -38.28 -26.83
C VAL A 127 8.24 -38.78 -28.26
N ASP A 128 8.34 -37.89 -29.25
CA ASP A 128 8.52 -38.26 -30.66
C ASP A 128 9.76 -39.14 -30.87
N SER A 129 10.86 -38.82 -30.18
CA SER A 129 12.08 -39.64 -30.22
C SER A 129 11.90 -41.02 -29.58
N LEU A 130 11.08 -41.14 -28.53
CA LEU A 130 10.76 -42.42 -27.91
C LEU A 130 9.86 -43.25 -28.82
N ASP A 131 8.85 -42.65 -29.44
CA ASP A 131 7.96 -43.32 -30.40
C ASP A 131 8.77 -43.90 -31.56
N THR A 132 9.69 -43.12 -32.14
CA THR A 132 10.59 -43.60 -33.20
C THR A 132 11.44 -44.80 -32.76
N LYS A 133 11.91 -44.80 -31.49
CA LYS A 133 12.68 -45.92 -30.93
C LYS A 133 11.80 -47.14 -30.71
N ILE A 134 10.57 -46.96 -30.25
CA ILE A 134 9.58 -48.03 -30.06
C ILE A 134 9.28 -48.69 -31.41
N ASP A 135 8.96 -47.90 -32.44
CA ASP A 135 8.70 -48.40 -33.81
C ASP A 135 9.89 -49.23 -34.34
N THR A 136 11.12 -48.74 -34.09
CA THR A 136 12.34 -49.44 -34.48
C THR A 136 12.48 -50.78 -33.75
N VAL A 137 12.21 -50.81 -32.45
CA VAL A 137 12.23 -52.04 -31.65
C VAL A 137 11.16 -53.02 -32.13
N GLU A 138 9.94 -52.55 -32.36
CA GLU A 138 8.83 -53.36 -32.87
C GLU A 138 9.18 -54.00 -34.21
N LYS A 139 9.67 -53.21 -35.17
CA LYS A 139 10.11 -53.71 -36.48
C LYS A 139 11.21 -54.78 -36.37
N ASN A 140 12.18 -54.56 -35.49
CA ASN A 140 13.27 -55.52 -35.25
C ASN A 140 12.76 -56.82 -34.61
N LEU A 141 11.80 -56.73 -33.69
CA LEU A 141 11.18 -57.90 -33.06
C LEU A 141 10.35 -58.69 -34.08
N ASN A 142 9.51 -58.03 -34.88
CA ASN A 142 8.74 -58.66 -35.94
C ASN A 142 9.66 -59.40 -36.94
N ALA A 143 10.75 -58.77 -37.39
CA ALA A 143 11.72 -59.42 -38.27
C ALA A 143 12.37 -60.66 -37.65
N LYS A 144 12.66 -60.63 -36.34
CA LYS A 144 13.18 -61.80 -35.62
C LYS A 144 12.13 -62.91 -35.50
N ILE A 145 10.87 -62.56 -35.23
CA ILE A 145 9.75 -63.51 -35.18
C ILE A 145 9.56 -64.18 -36.55
N ASP A 146 9.49 -63.41 -37.64
CA ASP A 146 9.38 -63.94 -39.01
C ASP A 146 10.51 -64.93 -39.34
N ASN A 147 11.74 -64.63 -38.90
CA ASN A 147 12.89 -65.50 -39.10
C ASN A 147 12.76 -66.80 -38.29
N VAL A 148 12.28 -66.73 -37.05
CA VAL A 148 12.00 -67.92 -36.23
C VAL A 148 10.89 -68.77 -36.87
N GLU A 149 9.80 -68.15 -37.34
CA GLU A 149 8.72 -68.84 -38.03
C GLU A 149 9.21 -69.58 -39.27
N LYS A 150 10.04 -68.93 -40.11
CA LYS A 150 10.67 -69.57 -41.28
C LYS A 150 11.53 -70.78 -40.91
N ASN A 151 12.36 -70.66 -39.88
CA ASN A 151 13.18 -71.77 -39.39
C ASN A 151 12.29 -72.93 -38.90
N LEU A 152 11.19 -72.63 -38.21
CA LEU A 152 10.26 -73.62 -37.71
C LEU A 152 9.51 -74.33 -38.84
N MET A 153 9.09 -73.59 -39.87
CA MET A 153 8.48 -74.15 -41.08
C MET A 153 9.45 -75.09 -41.81
N SER A 154 10.71 -74.67 -42.00
CA SER A 154 11.74 -75.50 -42.62
C SER A 154 11.97 -76.81 -41.85
N LEU A 155 12.05 -76.74 -40.51
CA LEU A 155 12.17 -77.93 -39.66
C LEU A 155 10.96 -78.87 -39.79
N SER A 156 9.76 -78.30 -39.85
CA SER A 156 8.51 -79.06 -40.05
C SER A 156 8.48 -79.76 -41.41
N GLU A 157 8.92 -79.10 -42.48
CA GLU A 157 9.06 -79.71 -43.81
C GLU A 157 10.08 -80.84 -43.83
N MET A 158 11.26 -80.64 -43.22
CA MET A 158 12.25 -81.71 -43.05
C MET A 158 11.67 -82.91 -42.29
N LEU A 159 10.91 -82.67 -41.22
CA LEU A 159 10.29 -83.76 -40.45
C LEU A 159 9.29 -84.56 -41.29
N LYS A 160 8.44 -83.89 -42.08
CA LYS A 160 7.52 -84.55 -43.01
C LYS A 160 8.27 -85.46 -44.00
N TRP A 161 9.38 -84.96 -44.58
CA TRP A 161 10.23 -85.74 -45.47
C TRP A 161 10.83 -86.98 -44.79
N VAL A 162 11.41 -86.82 -43.59
CA VAL A 162 12.00 -87.92 -42.82
C VAL A 162 10.96 -88.99 -42.49
N LEU A 163 9.77 -88.58 -42.02
CA LEU A 163 8.67 -89.51 -41.72
C LEU A 163 8.20 -90.26 -42.97
N GLY A 164 8.10 -89.57 -44.12
CA GLY A 164 7.78 -90.21 -45.40
C GLY A 164 8.79 -91.29 -45.79
N ILE A 165 10.09 -90.99 -45.68
CA ILE A 165 11.17 -91.95 -45.96
C ILE A 165 11.11 -93.13 -44.98
N MET A 166 10.92 -92.89 -43.68
CA MET A 166 10.80 -93.94 -42.67
C MET A 166 9.60 -94.86 -42.92
N GLY A 167 8.45 -94.29 -43.30
CA GLY A 167 7.26 -95.06 -43.67
C GLY A 167 7.53 -95.96 -44.87
N ALA A 168 8.13 -95.42 -45.94
CA ALA A 168 8.51 -96.18 -47.13
C ALA A 168 9.49 -97.32 -46.80
N MET A 169 10.54 -97.05 -46.02
CA MET A 169 11.50 -98.07 -45.58
C MET A 169 10.81 -99.20 -44.80
N SER A 170 9.92 -98.86 -43.87
CA SER A 170 9.17 -99.85 -43.07
C SER A 170 8.33 -100.77 -43.96
N ILE A 171 7.63 -100.22 -44.96
CA ILE A 171 6.85 -101.00 -45.94
C ILE A 171 7.77 -101.95 -46.72
N THR A 172 8.90 -101.45 -47.23
CA THR A 172 9.85 -102.29 -47.99
C THR A 172 10.46 -103.41 -47.15
N MET A 173 10.74 -103.15 -45.87
CA MET A 173 11.29 -104.14 -44.95
C MET A 173 10.28 -105.26 -44.66
N ILE A 174 9.00 -104.92 -44.42
CA ILE A 174 7.92 -105.89 -44.22
C ILE A 174 7.70 -106.73 -45.50
N ALA A 175 7.63 -106.08 -46.67
CA ALA A 175 7.46 -106.78 -47.94
C ALA A 175 8.61 -107.76 -48.21
N GLY A 176 9.86 -107.36 -47.92
CA GLY A 176 11.03 -108.23 -48.03
C GLY A 176 10.98 -109.44 -47.09
N LEU A 177 10.54 -109.26 -45.83
CA LEU A 177 10.34 -110.35 -44.88
C LEU A 177 9.26 -111.34 -45.34
N ILE A 178 8.12 -110.84 -45.86
CA ILE A 178 7.04 -111.68 -46.41
C ILE A 178 7.56 -112.50 -47.60
N PHE A 179 8.27 -111.86 -48.54
CA PHE A 179 8.85 -112.54 -49.69
C PHE A 179 9.84 -113.64 -49.28
N ALA A 180 10.71 -113.36 -48.30
CA ALA A 180 11.66 -114.33 -47.77
C ALA A 180 10.99 -115.52 -47.07
N PHE A 181 9.82 -115.31 -46.44
CA PHE A 181 9.04 -116.38 -45.79
C PHE A 181 8.30 -117.26 -46.81
N ILE A 182 7.74 -116.68 -47.87
CA ILE A 182 7.04 -117.42 -48.95
C ILE A 182 8.01 -118.20 -49.85
N SER A 183 9.26 -117.73 -49.99
CA SER A 183 10.27 -118.36 -50.85
C SER A 183 11.01 -119.55 -50.22
N LYS A 184 10.55 -120.02 -49.04
CA LYS A 184 11.16 -121.08 -48.25
C LYS A 184 10.22 -122.29 -48.18
#